data_AF-A0A961TY46-F1
#
_entry.id   AF-A0A961TY46-F1
#
_cell.length_a   1.000
_cell.length_b   1.000
_cell.length_c   1.000
_cell.angle_alpha   90.00
_cell.angle_beta   90.00
_cell.angle_gamma   90.00
#
_symmetry.space_group_name_H-M   'P 1'
#
loop_
_entity.id
_entity.type
_entity.pdbx_description
1 polymer ?
#
loop_
_entity_poly.entity_id
_entity_poly.type
_entity_poly.pdbx_seq_one_letter_code
_entity_poly.pdbx_strand_id
1 'polypeptide(L)'
;MNTVTSIEPLVAANTEAPTHPVANNVPPSDPVAYGRDLWERTVLFLDTLRERADNMIAHDRAGMPPLLNFKYETLLDARQFERPANYALLKITEVDGNCWDDCVDANKPPVIVVDPRAGHGPGIGGFKRDSEVGMAMAEGHPVYFVIFFPEPAPDQTLEDVLLALRRFVEEVAWRHDGGAPVLYGNCQAGWAVTLLAAHCEGLAGPVVLNGSPLSYWAGEEGVNPMRVTGGLLGGAWLAHLTADLGDGRFDGAWLAQNFETLKPEKAIWEKYANLLTNVDTERDRFLEFERWWNGFYTLSGAEIMEITRNLFIGNKLESGEMPIGDHCVADLRKIKSPMIVFASYGDNITPPAQALGWIPAVYKDTADLKAAEQRIVYMTNDHVGHLGIFVSASVARLEHRAILESLGKIEKLKPGLYEMKIDNPSGDPDCHAPEYKVRFEPRKVSDLDPHVPEKTFETVERVSEINEAFYATFVSPWVRLMTTPASAEMLKWMHPMRTSRLVFSERFNPWMRLVRQTADAIAATREPLGSDDPMIGRERAAIAAIGDAIERARIARDASSERAFRTLYGGDTSDPENDAHLPV
;
A
#
# COMPACT_ATOMS: atom_id res chain seq x y z
N MET A 1 28.42 4.69 47.00
CA MET A 1 28.33 3.59 47.98
C MET A 1 27.19 2.71 47.54
N ASN A 2 27.51 1.44 47.33
CA ASN A 2 26.60 0.29 47.20
C ASN A 2 25.65 0.29 45.99
N THR A 3 25.49 -0.76 45.19
CA THR A 3 26.33 -1.90 44.76
C THR A 3 25.44 -2.56 43.72
N VAL A 4 25.95 -2.76 42.51
CA VAL A 4 25.32 -3.53 41.45
C VAL A 4 25.05 -4.95 41.94
N THR A 5 23.89 -5.53 41.64
CA THR A 5 23.69 -6.99 41.71
C THR A 5 22.98 -7.46 40.46
N SER A 6 23.73 -8.24 39.69
CA SER A 6 23.37 -8.99 38.49
C SER A 6 22.44 -10.15 38.83
N ILE A 7 21.44 -10.39 37.97
CA ILE A 7 20.66 -11.63 37.99
C ILE A 7 21.36 -12.60 37.03
N GLU A 8 21.95 -13.66 37.58
CA GLU A 8 22.49 -14.81 36.84
C GLU A 8 21.45 -15.95 36.75
N PRO A 9 21.60 -16.85 35.75
CA PRO A 9 20.56 -17.72 35.21
C PRO A 9 20.39 -19.02 36.01
N LEU A 10 19.18 -19.56 36.02
CA LEU A 10 18.91 -20.89 36.58
C LEU A 10 18.87 -21.94 35.44
N VAL A 11 19.87 -22.83 35.44
CA VAL A 11 19.83 -24.10 34.71
C VAL A 11 19.97 -25.27 35.70
N ALA A 12 19.01 -26.19 35.60
CA ALA A 12 18.95 -27.65 35.85
C ALA A 12 19.71 -28.31 37.03
N ALA A 13 19.02 -29.18 37.78
CA ALA A 13 19.02 -30.63 37.53
C ALA A 13 18.22 -31.47 38.57
N ASN A 14 17.32 -32.30 38.02
CA ASN A 14 16.95 -33.69 38.38
C ASN A 14 16.40 -34.08 39.77
N THR A 15 15.20 -34.70 39.73
CA THR A 15 14.93 -35.96 40.44
C THR A 15 13.85 -36.80 39.74
N GLU A 16 14.30 -37.97 39.25
CA GLU A 16 13.62 -39.27 39.11
C GLU A 16 12.27 -39.42 38.38
N ALA A 17 12.36 -40.14 37.25
CA ALA A 17 11.27 -40.61 36.42
C ALA A 17 10.55 -41.86 37.00
N PRO A 18 9.23 -42.00 36.79
CA PRO A 18 8.61 -43.27 36.50
C PRO A 18 8.75 -43.57 35.00
N THR A 19 9.52 -44.60 34.67
CA THR A 19 9.61 -45.16 33.32
C THR A 19 8.29 -45.80 32.91
N HIS A 20 7.42 -45.02 32.28
CA HIS A 20 6.45 -45.54 31.32
C HIS A 20 6.94 -45.14 29.93
N PRO A 21 7.12 -46.08 28.99
CA PRO A 21 7.34 -45.71 27.61
C PRO A 21 6.02 -45.10 27.12
N VAL A 22 5.90 -43.78 27.17
CA VAL A 22 5.00 -43.09 26.26
C VAL A 22 5.66 -43.28 24.91
N ALA A 23 5.27 -44.35 24.23
CA ALA A 23 5.50 -44.46 22.82
C ALA A 23 4.90 -43.18 22.23
N ASN A 24 5.76 -42.25 21.80
CA ASN A 24 5.39 -41.32 20.74
C ASN A 24 5.11 -42.22 19.53
N ASN A 25 3.89 -42.78 19.50
CA ASN A 25 3.28 -43.34 18.31
C ASN A 25 3.05 -42.15 17.40
N VAL A 26 4.13 -41.62 16.82
CA VAL A 26 4.04 -40.92 15.55
C VAL A 26 3.47 -42.00 14.62
N PRO A 27 2.20 -41.87 14.18
CA PRO A 27 1.63 -42.89 13.31
C PRO A 27 2.57 -43.06 12.11
N PRO A 28 2.87 -44.30 11.70
CA PRO A 28 3.71 -44.53 10.54
C PRO A 28 3.10 -43.76 9.37
N SER A 29 3.91 -42.94 8.69
CA SER A 29 3.45 -42.15 7.56
C SER A 29 2.79 -43.08 6.53
N ASP A 30 1.55 -42.79 6.16
CA ASP A 30 0.86 -43.48 5.07
C ASP A 30 1.01 -42.64 3.78
N PRO A 31 1.93 -43.03 2.86
CA PRO A 31 2.16 -42.28 1.64
C PRO A 31 0.94 -42.26 0.72
N VAL A 32 0.03 -43.24 0.83
CA VAL A 32 -1.19 -43.31 0.04
C VAL A 32 -2.21 -42.30 0.57
N ALA A 33 -2.40 -42.24 1.90
CA ALA A 33 -3.26 -41.24 2.53
C ALA A 33 -2.78 -39.80 2.25
N TYR A 34 -1.48 -39.55 2.39
CA TYR A 34 -0.88 -38.26 2.03
C TYR A 34 -1.04 -37.95 0.53
N GLY A 35 -0.78 -38.92 -0.35
CA GLY A 35 -0.94 -38.75 -1.80
C GLY A 35 -2.37 -38.40 -2.20
N ARG A 36 -3.37 -39.03 -1.57
CA ARG A 36 -4.79 -38.69 -1.73
C ARG A 36 -5.06 -37.26 -1.25
N ASP A 37 -4.66 -36.93 -0.03
CA ASP A 37 -4.90 -35.61 0.55
C ASP A 37 -4.27 -34.49 -0.31
N LEU A 38 -3.02 -34.65 -0.73
CA LEU A 38 -2.34 -33.69 -1.60
C LEU A 38 -3.04 -33.53 -2.96
N TRP A 39 -3.50 -34.63 -3.56
CA TRP A 39 -4.27 -34.58 -4.81
C TRP A 39 -5.58 -33.81 -4.63
N GLU A 40 -6.33 -34.12 -3.57
CA GLU A 40 -7.58 -33.41 -3.24
C GLU A 40 -7.35 -31.91 -3.02
N ARG A 41 -6.34 -31.55 -2.21
CA ARG A 41 -5.95 -30.13 -1.98
C ARG A 41 -5.57 -29.43 -3.27
N THR A 42 -4.85 -30.12 -4.15
CA THR A 42 -4.45 -29.58 -5.46
C THR A 42 -5.66 -29.30 -6.34
N VAL A 43 -6.65 -30.19 -6.37
CA VAL A 43 -7.89 -29.96 -7.15
C VAL A 43 -8.67 -28.76 -6.59
N LEU A 44 -8.84 -28.67 -5.28
CA LEU A 44 -9.53 -27.54 -4.63
C LEU A 44 -8.78 -26.22 -4.80
N PHE A 45 -7.44 -26.25 -4.76
CA PHE A 45 -6.57 -25.11 -5.05
C PHE A 45 -6.78 -24.63 -6.49
N LEU A 46 -6.74 -25.54 -7.47
CA LEU A 46 -6.95 -25.21 -8.88
C LEU A 46 -8.35 -24.66 -9.14
N ASP A 47 -9.37 -25.21 -8.47
CA ASP A 47 -10.74 -24.68 -8.56
C ASP A 47 -10.85 -23.28 -7.96
N THR A 48 -10.18 -23.02 -6.83
CA THR A 48 -10.08 -21.66 -6.26
C THR A 48 -9.43 -20.68 -7.26
N LEU A 49 -8.37 -21.08 -7.96
CA LEU A 49 -7.73 -20.24 -8.98
C LEU A 49 -8.62 -20.01 -10.22
N ARG A 50 -9.47 -20.99 -10.57
CA ARG A 50 -10.50 -20.85 -11.61
C ARG A 50 -11.54 -19.81 -11.19
N GLU A 51 -12.07 -19.93 -9.98
CA GLU A 51 -13.07 -18.99 -9.46
C GLU A 51 -12.51 -17.56 -9.37
N ARG A 52 -11.26 -17.40 -8.95
CA ARG A 52 -10.57 -16.11 -9.03
C ARG A 52 -10.60 -15.54 -10.46
N ALA A 53 -10.27 -16.35 -11.46
CA ALA A 53 -10.25 -15.91 -12.85
C ALA A 53 -11.65 -15.55 -13.35
N ASP A 54 -12.66 -16.32 -12.98
CA ASP A 54 -14.05 -16.06 -13.33
C ASP A 54 -14.58 -14.80 -12.63
N ASN A 55 -14.21 -14.58 -11.35
CA ASN A 55 -14.51 -13.36 -10.59
C ASN A 55 -13.89 -12.12 -11.26
N MET A 56 -12.63 -12.22 -11.71
CA MET A 56 -11.95 -11.15 -12.44
C MET A 56 -12.69 -10.80 -13.74
N ILE A 57 -13.10 -11.82 -14.52
CA ILE A 57 -13.89 -11.61 -15.76
C ILE A 57 -15.27 -11.00 -15.45
N ALA A 58 -15.92 -11.45 -14.38
CA ALA A 58 -17.22 -10.92 -13.98
C ALA A 58 -17.13 -9.46 -13.53
N HIS A 59 -16.08 -9.10 -12.77
CA HIS A 59 -15.83 -7.73 -12.33
C HIS A 59 -15.55 -6.80 -13.52
N ASP A 60 -14.71 -7.22 -14.47
CA ASP A 60 -14.45 -6.49 -15.71
C ASP A 60 -15.75 -6.25 -16.51
N ARG A 61 -16.57 -7.27 -16.71
CA ARG A 61 -17.88 -7.16 -17.40
C ARG A 61 -18.88 -6.27 -16.69
N ALA A 62 -18.79 -6.15 -15.37
CA ALA A 62 -19.62 -5.25 -14.58
C ALA A 62 -19.17 -3.79 -14.67
N GLY A 63 -18.11 -3.49 -15.44
CA GLY A 63 -17.52 -2.16 -15.53
C GLY A 63 -16.59 -1.83 -14.35
N MET A 64 -16.11 -2.86 -13.65
CA MET A 64 -15.22 -2.77 -12.49
C MET A 64 -15.72 -1.80 -11.41
N PRO A 65 -16.90 -2.03 -10.80
CA PRO A 65 -17.39 -1.17 -9.73
C PRO A 65 -16.43 -1.17 -8.52
N PRO A 66 -16.44 -0.10 -7.69
CA PRO A 66 -15.63 -0.01 -6.49
C PRO A 66 -16.01 -1.12 -5.51
N LEU A 67 -15.01 -1.67 -4.81
CA LEU A 67 -15.20 -2.79 -3.89
C LEU A 67 -15.36 -2.28 -2.46
N LEU A 68 -16.45 -1.58 -2.21
CA LEU A 68 -16.83 -1.09 -0.87
C LEU A 68 -17.83 -2.04 -0.23
N ASN A 69 -17.64 -2.33 1.06
CA ASN A 69 -18.59 -3.12 1.85
C ASN A 69 -19.69 -2.25 2.50
N PHE A 70 -19.94 -1.08 1.91
CA PHE A 70 -20.81 -0.04 2.44
C PHE A 70 -21.79 0.42 1.36
N LYS A 71 -23.02 0.80 1.75
CA LYS A 71 -23.92 1.48 0.81
C LYS A 71 -23.51 2.93 0.67
N TYR A 72 -23.64 3.46 -0.53
CA TYR A 72 -23.23 4.82 -0.84
C TYR A 72 -24.13 5.48 -1.88
N GLU A 73 -24.14 6.80 -1.88
CA GLU A 73 -24.65 7.63 -2.96
C GLU A 73 -23.51 8.39 -3.63
N THR A 74 -23.51 8.45 -4.97
CA THR A 74 -22.57 9.32 -5.70
C THR A 74 -23.08 10.76 -5.65
N LEU A 75 -22.27 11.64 -5.08
CA LEU A 75 -22.58 13.07 -4.96
C LEU A 75 -22.07 13.87 -6.16
N LEU A 76 -20.82 13.63 -6.55
CA LEU A 76 -20.17 14.33 -7.65
C LEU A 76 -19.43 13.32 -8.52
N ASP A 77 -19.56 13.47 -9.85
CA ASP A 77 -18.82 12.73 -10.85
C ASP A 77 -17.97 13.72 -11.65
N ALA A 78 -16.65 13.72 -11.40
CA ALA A 78 -15.75 14.68 -12.00
C ALA A 78 -15.57 14.48 -13.51
N ARG A 79 -16.05 13.37 -14.09
CA ARG A 79 -16.08 13.19 -15.56
C ARG A 79 -17.03 14.18 -16.23
N GLN A 80 -17.95 14.76 -15.46
CA GLN A 80 -18.93 15.75 -15.91
C GLN A 80 -18.49 17.19 -15.62
N PHE A 81 -17.31 17.40 -15.03
CA PHE A 81 -16.77 18.74 -14.79
C PHE A 81 -16.26 19.36 -16.10
N GLU A 82 -16.08 20.69 -16.07
CA GLU A 82 -15.49 21.44 -17.18
C GLU A 82 -14.07 20.97 -17.53
N ARG A 83 -13.27 20.65 -16.50
CA ARG A 83 -12.00 19.93 -16.59
C ARG A 83 -12.25 18.50 -16.09
N PRO A 84 -12.49 17.51 -16.98
CA PRO A 84 -12.90 16.18 -16.57
C PRO A 84 -11.76 15.42 -15.89
N ALA A 85 -12.10 14.73 -14.79
CA ALA A 85 -11.23 13.73 -14.18
C ALA A 85 -12.04 12.46 -13.88
N ASN A 86 -11.43 11.29 -13.95
CA ASN A 86 -12.09 10.01 -13.71
C ASN A 86 -12.34 9.72 -12.23
N TYR A 87 -12.62 10.73 -11.42
CA TYR A 87 -12.86 10.61 -9.98
C TYR A 87 -14.32 10.89 -9.64
N ALA A 88 -14.81 10.31 -8.55
CA ALA A 88 -16.13 10.62 -8.01
C ALA A 88 -16.11 10.67 -6.49
N LEU A 89 -16.95 11.55 -5.93
CA LEU A 89 -17.19 11.68 -4.51
C LEU A 89 -18.42 10.86 -4.14
N LEU A 90 -18.24 9.94 -3.20
CA LEU A 90 -19.31 9.15 -2.60
C LEU A 90 -19.59 9.64 -1.19
N LYS A 91 -20.87 9.62 -0.79
CA LYS A 91 -21.27 9.69 0.62
C LYS A 91 -21.65 8.29 1.06
N ILE A 92 -21.06 7.83 2.15
CA ILE A 92 -21.43 6.54 2.74
C ILE A 92 -22.77 6.71 3.43
N THR A 93 -23.73 5.80 3.24
CA THR A 93 -25.10 5.98 3.75
C THR A 93 -25.51 4.93 4.78
N GLU A 94 -24.88 3.75 4.76
CA GLU A 94 -25.27 2.64 5.64
C GLU A 94 -24.11 1.66 5.86
N VAL A 95 -24.03 1.13 7.08
CA VAL A 95 -23.20 -0.04 7.45
C VAL A 95 -24.11 -1.10 8.08
N ASP A 96 -24.20 -2.29 7.49
CA ASP A 96 -24.92 -3.45 8.06
C ASP A 96 -26.35 -3.16 8.57
N GLY A 97 -27.15 -2.36 7.83
CA GLY A 97 -28.51 -1.99 8.23
C GLY A 97 -28.60 -0.79 9.18
N ASN A 98 -27.48 -0.26 9.67
CA ASN A 98 -27.44 0.98 10.45
C ASN A 98 -27.28 2.18 9.53
N CYS A 99 -28.28 3.07 9.57
CA CYS A 99 -28.37 4.23 8.69
C CYS A 99 -27.50 5.38 9.17
N TRP A 100 -26.99 6.16 8.21
CA TRP A 100 -26.27 7.41 8.43
C TRP A 100 -26.95 8.31 9.47
N ASP A 101 -28.26 8.53 9.33
CA ASP A 101 -29.05 9.43 10.18
C ASP A 101 -29.04 9.04 11.67
N ASP A 102 -28.82 7.75 11.97
CA ASP A 102 -28.80 7.23 13.34
C ASP A 102 -27.38 7.10 13.91
N CYS A 103 -26.35 7.07 13.04
CA CYS A 103 -24.99 6.69 13.41
C CYS A 103 -23.99 7.83 13.42
N VAL A 104 -24.25 8.93 12.69
CA VAL A 104 -23.31 10.04 12.60
C VAL A 104 -23.78 11.26 13.38
N ASP A 105 -22.86 11.93 14.04
CA ASP A 105 -23.06 13.27 14.61
C ASP A 105 -22.65 14.30 13.56
N ALA A 106 -23.61 15.03 13.00
CA ALA A 106 -23.35 16.06 12.00
C ALA A 106 -22.44 17.20 12.50
N ASN A 107 -22.26 17.34 13.82
CA ASN A 107 -21.34 18.32 14.39
C ASN A 107 -19.89 17.82 14.47
N LYS A 108 -19.64 16.51 14.27
CA LYS A 108 -18.28 15.99 14.17
C LYS A 108 -17.68 16.35 12.81
N PRO A 109 -16.36 16.58 12.74
CA PRO A 109 -15.72 16.92 11.49
C PRO A 109 -15.91 15.78 10.48
N PRO A 110 -16.35 16.06 9.24
CA PRO A 110 -16.51 15.02 8.22
C PRO A 110 -15.15 14.41 7.86
N VAL A 111 -15.13 13.13 7.52
CA VAL A 111 -13.93 12.38 7.10
C VAL A 111 -14.06 12.05 5.62
N ILE A 112 -13.04 12.38 4.83
CA ILE A 112 -12.94 11.99 3.42
C ILE A 112 -11.79 10.99 3.29
N VAL A 113 -12.11 9.74 2.97
CA VAL A 113 -11.12 8.69 2.69
C VAL A 113 -10.81 8.68 1.20
N VAL A 114 -9.51 8.73 0.86
CA VAL A 114 -9.00 8.75 -0.50
C VAL A 114 -8.04 7.58 -0.68
N ASP A 115 -8.40 6.68 -1.59
CA ASP A 115 -7.63 5.48 -1.87
C ASP A 115 -6.51 5.69 -2.90
N PRO A 116 -5.43 4.88 -2.83
CA PRO A 116 -4.33 4.99 -3.76
C PRO A 116 -4.73 4.53 -5.16
N ARG A 117 -4.35 5.29 -6.17
CA ARG A 117 -4.39 4.86 -7.58
C ARG A 117 -3.10 4.14 -7.99
N ALA A 118 -2.63 3.24 -7.12
CA ALA A 118 -1.37 2.52 -7.29
C ALA A 118 -1.53 1.27 -8.20
N GLY A 119 -2.25 1.43 -9.31
CA GLY A 119 -2.54 0.40 -10.30
C GLY A 119 -3.74 -0.50 -10.01
N HIS A 120 -4.20 -0.58 -8.76
CA HIS A 120 -5.43 -1.27 -8.37
C HIS A 120 -6.64 -0.32 -8.34
N GLY A 121 -7.84 -0.88 -8.27
CA GLY A 121 -9.08 -0.13 -8.11
C GLY A 121 -9.30 0.44 -6.71
N PRO A 122 -10.25 1.39 -6.57
CA PRO A 122 -10.63 1.93 -5.29
C PRO A 122 -11.47 0.94 -4.48
N GLY A 123 -11.52 1.15 -3.18
CA GLY A 123 -12.31 0.41 -2.20
C GLY A 123 -11.49 -0.16 -1.04
N ILE A 124 -10.15 -0.10 -1.07
CA ILE A 124 -9.29 -0.72 -0.06
C ILE A 124 -9.51 -0.13 1.34
N GLY A 125 -9.67 1.19 1.46
CA GLY A 125 -10.00 1.88 2.72
C GLY A 125 -11.41 1.59 3.26
N GLY A 126 -12.25 0.88 2.50
CA GLY A 126 -13.61 0.48 2.88
C GLY A 126 -13.95 -0.97 2.49
N PHE A 127 -12.93 -1.81 2.29
CA PHE A 127 -13.09 -3.15 1.74
C PHE A 127 -13.72 -4.12 2.76
N LYS A 128 -13.51 -3.84 4.05
CA LYS A 128 -14.05 -4.59 5.19
C LYS A 128 -14.79 -3.65 6.13
N ARG A 129 -15.62 -4.21 7.01
CA ARG A 129 -16.22 -3.45 8.11
C ARG A 129 -15.16 -2.85 9.04
N ASP A 130 -14.17 -3.65 9.43
CA ASP A 130 -13.01 -3.16 10.16
C ASP A 130 -12.04 -2.48 9.17
N SER A 131 -12.33 -1.21 8.88
CA SER A 131 -11.59 -0.36 7.95
C SER A 131 -11.65 1.08 8.41
N GLU A 132 -10.93 1.98 7.73
CA GLU A 132 -10.95 3.41 8.02
C GLU A 132 -12.36 4.00 7.92
N VAL A 133 -13.12 3.62 6.89
CA VAL A 133 -14.54 4.01 6.75
C VAL A 133 -15.37 3.51 7.92
N GLY A 134 -15.20 2.24 8.29
CA GLY A 134 -15.96 1.64 9.38
C GLY A 134 -15.62 2.25 10.74
N MET A 135 -14.35 2.54 11.01
CA MET A 135 -13.93 3.19 12.26
C MET A 135 -14.41 4.63 12.33
N ALA A 136 -14.32 5.40 11.23
CA ALA A 136 -14.82 6.76 11.20
C ALA A 136 -16.35 6.83 11.44
N MET A 137 -17.11 5.90 10.84
CA MET A 137 -18.55 5.80 11.12
C MET A 137 -18.86 5.31 12.53
N ALA A 138 -18.10 4.35 13.07
CA ALA A 138 -18.28 3.87 14.44
C ALA A 138 -18.00 4.98 15.47
N GLU A 139 -17.04 5.85 15.19
CA GLU A 139 -16.77 7.07 15.96
C GLU A 139 -17.77 8.20 15.64
N GLY A 140 -18.80 7.96 14.84
CA GLY A 140 -19.88 8.91 14.57
C GLY A 140 -19.50 10.08 13.67
N HIS A 141 -18.44 9.99 12.88
CA HIS A 141 -18.12 11.00 11.88
C HIS A 141 -18.99 10.84 10.62
N PRO A 142 -19.41 11.94 9.97
CA PRO A 142 -19.87 11.89 8.60
C PRO A 142 -18.74 11.41 7.66
N VAL A 143 -18.93 10.28 6.97
CA VAL A 143 -17.91 9.68 6.09
C VAL A 143 -18.22 9.82 4.59
N TYR A 144 -17.21 10.27 3.86
CA TYR A 144 -17.18 10.36 2.41
C TYR A 144 -16.02 9.55 1.88
N PHE A 145 -16.14 9.08 0.64
CA PHE A 145 -15.15 8.25 -0.01
C PHE A 145 -14.89 8.73 -1.42
N VAL A 146 -13.63 8.90 -1.79
CA VAL A 146 -13.24 9.24 -3.15
C VAL A 146 -12.90 7.97 -3.90
N ILE A 147 -13.62 7.73 -5.00
CA ILE A 147 -13.31 6.66 -5.95
C ILE A 147 -12.74 7.23 -7.24
N PHE A 148 -12.18 6.35 -8.06
CA PHE A 148 -11.81 6.63 -9.45
C PHE A 148 -12.28 5.48 -10.36
N PHE A 149 -12.55 5.80 -11.63
CA PHE A 149 -13.03 4.86 -12.63
C PHE A 149 -11.85 4.17 -13.36
N PRO A 150 -12.06 2.99 -14.00
CA PRO A 150 -10.99 2.20 -14.63
C PRO A 150 -10.15 2.94 -15.68
N GLU A 151 -10.80 3.80 -16.44
CA GLU A 151 -10.18 4.54 -17.54
C GLU A 151 -10.13 6.04 -17.18
N PRO A 152 -9.00 6.73 -17.41
CA PRO A 152 -8.89 8.17 -17.23
C PRO A 152 -9.83 8.90 -18.20
N ALA A 153 -10.17 10.15 -17.87
CA ALA A 153 -10.75 11.02 -18.89
C ALA A 153 -9.69 11.32 -19.98
N PRO A 154 -10.10 11.59 -21.24
CA PRO A 154 -9.18 11.98 -22.29
C PRO A 154 -8.33 13.18 -21.87
N ASP A 155 -7.02 13.10 -22.11
CA ASP A 155 -6.04 14.15 -21.82
C ASP A 155 -5.95 14.59 -20.34
N GLN A 156 -6.57 13.84 -19.42
CA GLN A 156 -6.52 14.11 -17.98
C GLN A 156 -5.08 14.27 -17.47
N THR A 157 -4.83 15.32 -16.70
CA THR A 157 -3.55 15.61 -16.02
C THR A 157 -3.64 15.37 -14.52
N LEU A 158 -2.51 15.43 -13.80
CA LEU A 158 -2.55 15.42 -12.33
C LEU A 158 -3.23 16.68 -11.78
N GLU A 159 -3.10 17.81 -12.47
CA GLU A 159 -3.78 19.05 -12.09
C GLU A 159 -5.31 18.89 -12.16
N ASP A 160 -5.85 18.27 -13.20
CA ASP A 160 -7.29 18.00 -13.32
C ASP A 160 -7.80 17.14 -12.15
N VAL A 161 -7.01 16.13 -11.76
CA VAL A 161 -7.30 15.30 -10.58
C VAL A 161 -7.31 16.15 -9.31
N LEU A 162 -6.30 16.99 -9.08
CA LEU A 162 -6.23 17.85 -7.90
C LEU A 162 -7.37 18.86 -7.85
N LEU A 163 -7.77 19.44 -8.99
CA LEU A 163 -8.93 20.33 -9.07
C LEU A 163 -10.25 19.62 -8.76
N ALA A 164 -10.41 18.38 -9.24
CA ALA A 164 -11.56 17.56 -8.89
C ALA A 164 -11.62 17.26 -7.40
N LEU A 165 -10.49 16.85 -6.80
CA LEU A 165 -10.41 16.57 -5.37
C LEU A 165 -10.67 17.83 -4.52
N ARG A 166 -10.16 19.00 -4.93
CA ARG A 166 -10.47 20.29 -4.28
C ARG A 166 -11.97 20.56 -4.27
N ARG A 167 -12.65 20.41 -5.40
CA ARG A 167 -14.12 20.57 -5.49
C ARG A 167 -14.86 19.59 -4.59
N PHE A 168 -14.35 18.37 -4.42
CA PHE A 168 -14.95 17.40 -3.50
C PHE A 168 -14.82 17.85 -2.04
N VAL A 169 -13.65 18.36 -1.65
CA VAL A 169 -13.42 18.90 -0.31
C VAL A 169 -14.33 20.10 -0.04
N GLU A 170 -14.48 21.00 -1.01
CA GLU A 170 -15.37 22.16 -0.93
C GLU A 170 -16.85 21.76 -0.81
N GLU A 171 -17.30 20.77 -1.58
CA GLU A 171 -18.66 20.24 -1.50
C GLU A 171 -18.96 19.62 -0.13
N VAL A 172 -18.02 18.85 0.42
CA VAL A 172 -18.16 18.27 1.76
C VAL A 172 -18.19 19.38 2.81
N ALA A 173 -17.26 20.33 2.77
CA ALA A 173 -17.25 21.44 3.70
C ALA A 173 -18.55 22.25 3.66
N TRP A 174 -19.08 22.52 2.46
CA TRP A 174 -20.34 23.23 2.26
C TRP A 174 -21.53 22.49 2.90
N ARG A 175 -21.57 21.15 2.82
CA ARG A 175 -22.62 20.33 3.44
C ARG A 175 -22.57 20.27 4.97
N HIS A 176 -21.43 20.63 5.56
CA HIS A 176 -21.17 20.57 7.01
C HIS A 176 -20.88 21.95 7.59
N ASP A 177 -21.68 22.95 7.19
CA ASP A 177 -21.63 24.34 7.70
C ASP A 177 -20.25 25.01 7.59
N GLY A 178 -19.47 24.65 6.57
CA GLY A 178 -18.10 25.13 6.35
C GLY A 178 -17.05 24.41 7.20
N GLY A 179 -17.42 23.35 7.91
CA GLY A 179 -16.51 22.50 8.68
C GLY A 179 -15.45 21.86 7.79
N ALA A 180 -14.19 22.07 8.13
CA ALA A 180 -13.08 21.53 7.37
C ALA A 180 -13.00 20.00 7.55
N PRO A 181 -13.05 19.21 6.46
CA PRO A 181 -12.98 17.75 6.56
C PRO A 181 -11.59 17.28 6.96
N VAL A 182 -11.54 16.13 7.63
CA VAL A 182 -10.33 15.34 7.80
C VAL A 182 -10.05 14.61 6.50
N LEU A 183 -8.86 14.80 5.93
CA LEU A 183 -8.44 14.13 4.70
C LEU A 183 -7.61 12.89 5.06
N TYR A 184 -8.15 11.71 4.83
CA TYR A 184 -7.49 10.42 5.00
C TYR A 184 -6.90 9.97 3.66
N GLY A 185 -5.58 10.05 3.51
CA GLY A 185 -4.86 9.66 2.31
C GLY A 185 -4.05 8.39 2.50
N ASN A 186 -4.36 7.38 1.70
CA ASN A 186 -3.69 6.08 1.74
C ASN A 186 -2.63 5.95 0.65
N CYS A 187 -1.40 5.57 1.02
CA CYS A 187 -0.28 5.36 0.10
C CYS A 187 -0.13 6.53 -0.89
N GLN A 188 -0.38 6.31 -2.18
CA GLN A 188 -0.32 7.34 -3.21
C GLN A 188 -1.28 8.52 -2.91
N ALA A 189 -2.48 8.24 -2.41
CA ALA A 189 -3.43 9.30 -2.13
C ALA A 189 -2.96 10.24 -1.01
N GLY A 190 -2.04 9.79 -0.14
CA GLY A 190 -1.42 10.63 0.87
C GLY A 190 -0.69 11.83 0.27
N TRP A 191 0.19 11.61 -0.71
CA TRP A 191 0.85 12.74 -1.37
C TRP A 191 -0.15 13.60 -2.16
N ALA A 192 -1.23 13.03 -2.70
CA ALA A 192 -2.25 13.82 -3.40
C ALA A 192 -2.98 14.77 -2.44
N VAL A 193 -3.39 14.29 -1.25
CA VAL A 193 -4.01 15.14 -0.23
C VAL A 193 -3.00 16.12 0.40
N THR A 194 -1.71 15.78 0.43
CA THR A 194 -0.65 16.72 0.80
C THR A 194 -0.51 17.85 -0.23
N LEU A 195 -0.52 17.56 -1.54
CA LEU A 195 -0.49 18.58 -2.59
C LEU A 195 -1.69 19.52 -2.49
N LEU A 196 -2.87 18.95 -2.23
CA LEU A 196 -4.09 19.70 -1.94
C LEU A 196 -3.93 20.67 -0.76
N ALA A 197 -3.37 20.21 0.35
CA ALA A 197 -3.10 21.03 1.53
C ALA A 197 -1.99 22.09 1.29
N ALA A 198 -0.99 21.74 0.47
CA ALA A 198 0.14 22.60 0.12
C ALA A 198 -0.15 23.61 -1.01
N HIS A 199 -1.32 23.48 -1.65
CA HIS A 199 -1.75 24.36 -2.73
C HIS A 199 -1.79 25.83 -2.29
N CYS A 200 -1.66 26.75 -3.23
CA CYS A 200 -1.51 28.18 -2.97
C CYS A 200 -2.76 28.83 -2.35
N GLU A 201 -3.93 28.27 -2.65
CA GLU A 201 -5.21 28.63 -2.01
C GLU A 201 -5.39 27.92 -0.65
N GLY A 202 -4.55 26.93 -0.35
CA GLY A 202 -4.65 26.06 0.82
C GLY A 202 -5.86 25.15 0.77
N LEU A 203 -5.86 24.14 1.63
CA LEU A 203 -7.06 23.42 2.07
C LEU A 203 -7.03 23.31 3.59
N ALA A 204 -8.19 23.48 4.21
CA ALA A 204 -8.34 23.43 5.66
C ALA A 204 -8.65 22.00 6.11
N GLY A 205 -8.28 21.68 7.35
CA GLY A 205 -8.64 20.43 8.03
C GLY A 205 -7.46 19.47 8.21
N PRO A 206 -7.48 18.59 9.23
CA PRO A 206 -6.39 17.65 9.49
C PRO A 206 -6.13 16.71 8.31
N VAL A 207 -4.86 16.39 8.05
CA VAL A 207 -4.43 15.47 6.99
C VAL A 207 -3.81 14.24 7.63
N VAL A 208 -4.38 13.06 7.38
CA VAL A 208 -3.88 11.77 7.83
C VAL A 208 -3.23 11.04 6.66
N LEU A 209 -1.97 10.65 6.84
CA LEU A 209 -1.10 10.05 5.84
C LEU A 209 -0.74 8.64 6.29
N ASN A 210 -1.36 7.65 5.66
CA ASN A 210 -1.16 6.25 6.00
C ASN A 210 -0.22 5.62 4.97
N GLY A 211 0.93 5.10 5.40
CA GLY A 211 1.93 4.46 4.52
C GLY A 211 2.26 5.30 3.28
N SER A 212 2.33 6.62 3.42
CA SER A 212 2.37 7.56 2.29
C SER A 212 3.76 8.20 2.11
N PRO A 213 4.43 8.03 0.96
CA PRO A 213 5.77 8.54 0.77
C PRO A 213 5.72 10.02 0.40
N LEU A 214 6.50 10.84 1.11
CA LEU A 214 6.76 12.24 0.77
C LEU A 214 8.25 12.52 0.52
N SER A 215 9.13 11.60 0.94
CA SER A 215 10.56 11.58 0.59
C SER A 215 10.88 10.38 -0.27
N TYR A 216 11.00 10.61 -1.58
CA TYR A 216 11.09 9.52 -2.55
C TYR A 216 12.51 8.93 -2.66
N TRP A 217 13.53 9.75 -2.37
CA TRP A 217 14.93 9.33 -2.36
C TRP A 217 15.39 8.73 -1.02
N ALA A 218 14.61 8.94 0.05
CA ALA A 218 14.94 8.48 1.39
C ALA A 218 14.84 6.96 1.53
N GLY A 219 15.64 6.47 2.49
CA GLY A 219 15.57 5.13 3.04
C GLY A 219 16.85 4.32 2.88
N GLU A 220 16.75 3.06 3.25
CA GLU A 220 17.91 2.25 3.63
C GLU A 220 18.23 1.19 2.58
N GLU A 221 19.51 0.84 2.49
CA GLU A 221 19.95 -0.24 1.61
C GLU A 221 19.30 -1.57 2.01
N GLY A 222 18.81 -2.30 1.00
CA GLY A 222 18.17 -3.61 1.21
C GLY A 222 16.75 -3.55 1.80
N VAL A 223 16.26 -2.38 2.21
CA VAL A 223 14.90 -2.20 2.74
C VAL A 223 13.94 -1.77 1.63
N ASN A 224 14.33 -0.82 0.78
CA ASN A 224 13.45 -0.15 -0.17
C ASN A 224 14.10 -0.02 -1.58
N PRO A 225 14.26 -1.12 -2.32
CA PRO A 225 14.98 -1.16 -3.61
C PRO A 225 14.26 -0.37 -4.74
N MET A 226 12.99 -0.01 -4.57
CA MET A 226 12.26 0.76 -5.58
C MET A 226 12.85 2.14 -5.83
N ARG A 227 13.45 2.80 -4.82
CA ARG A 227 14.06 4.12 -4.99
C ARG A 227 15.20 4.11 -6.00
N VAL A 228 16.00 3.04 -6.02
CA VAL A 228 17.15 2.91 -6.94
C VAL A 228 16.75 2.32 -8.30
N THR A 229 15.64 1.58 -8.34
CA THR A 229 15.15 0.93 -9.58
C THR A 229 14.84 1.97 -10.66
N GLY A 230 14.27 3.13 -10.29
CA GLY A 230 14.03 4.22 -11.23
C GLY A 230 15.29 4.68 -11.96
N GLY A 231 16.41 4.84 -11.23
CA GLY A 231 17.70 5.20 -11.81
C GLY A 231 18.32 4.07 -12.63
N LEU A 232 18.22 2.82 -12.20
CA LEU A 232 18.74 1.66 -12.94
C LEU A 232 18.01 1.42 -14.27
N LEU A 233 16.73 1.79 -14.34
CA LEU A 233 15.92 1.72 -15.56
C LEU A 233 16.04 2.96 -16.46
N GLY A 234 16.88 3.93 -16.07
CA GLY A 234 17.13 5.14 -16.84
C GLY A 234 16.05 6.22 -16.71
N GLY A 235 15.24 6.18 -15.67
CA GLY A 235 14.29 7.24 -15.32
C GLY A 235 12.88 7.08 -15.88
N ALA A 236 12.23 8.21 -16.18
CA ALA A 236 10.80 8.27 -16.49
C ALA A 236 10.41 7.80 -17.90
N TRP A 237 11.37 7.63 -18.81
CA TRP A 237 11.08 7.33 -20.23
C TRP A 237 10.29 6.02 -20.44
N LEU A 238 10.43 5.03 -19.55
CA LEU A 238 9.66 3.78 -19.62
C LEU A 238 8.17 3.99 -19.32
N ALA A 239 7.84 4.92 -18.43
CA ALA A 239 6.44 5.28 -18.18
C ALA A 239 5.83 5.92 -19.44
N HIS A 240 6.59 6.78 -20.13
CA HIS A 240 6.19 7.38 -21.40
C HIS A 240 6.02 6.31 -22.49
N LEU A 241 7.00 5.41 -22.65
CA LEU A 241 6.92 4.32 -23.62
C LEU A 241 5.69 3.44 -23.38
N THR A 242 5.46 3.07 -22.12
CA THR A 242 4.32 2.23 -21.76
C THR A 242 3.00 2.94 -22.07
N ALA A 243 2.91 4.25 -21.81
CA ALA A 243 1.74 5.05 -22.15
C ALA A 243 1.54 5.16 -23.67
N ASP A 244 2.60 5.38 -24.45
CA ASP A 244 2.53 5.46 -25.91
C ASP A 244 2.14 4.14 -26.56
N LEU A 245 2.56 2.99 -25.98
CA LEU A 245 2.12 1.66 -26.39
C LEU A 245 0.66 1.38 -25.99
N GLY A 246 0.20 1.98 -24.90
CA GLY A 246 -1.16 1.89 -24.38
C GLY A 246 -2.15 2.89 -24.99
N ASP A 247 -1.79 3.53 -26.11
CA ASP A 247 -2.61 4.54 -26.80
C ASP A 247 -2.91 5.75 -25.88
N GLY A 248 -1.87 6.27 -25.25
CA GLY A 248 -1.94 7.38 -24.29
C GLY A 248 -2.35 6.97 -22.88
N ARG A 249 -2.49 5.67 -22.60
CA ARG A 249 -2.86 5.13 -21.28
C ARG A 249 -1.73 4.28 -20.69
N PHE A 250 -1.47 4.48 -19.42
CA PHE A 250 -0.57 3.64 -18.65
C PHE A 250 -1.34 2.56 -17.90
N ASP A 251 -1.05 1.30 -18.18
CA ASP A 251 -1.72 0.16 -17.54
C ASP A 251 -1.20 -0.08 -16.12
N GLY A 252 -2.06 0.11 -15.11
CA GLY A 252 -1.72 -0.08 -13.71
C GLY A 252 -1.29 -1.50 -13.34
N ALA A 253 -1.52 -2.49 -14.20
CA ALA A 253 -1.00 -3.84 -14.03
C ALA A 253 0.54 -3.87 -13.91
N TRP A 254 1.25 -2.90 -14.50
CA TRP A 254 2.70 -2.75 -14.34
C TRP A 254 3.09 -2.34 -12.92
N LEU A 255 2.30 -1.46 -12.27
CA LEU A 255 2.53 -1.08 -10.87
C LEU A 255 2.24 -2.25 -9.92
N ALA A 256 1.12 -2.95 -10.15
CA ALA A 256 0.78 -4.14 -9.38
C ALA A 256 1.87 -5.22 -9.47
N GLN A 257 2.44 -5.43 -10.66
CA GLN A 257 3.55 -6.36 -10.86
C GLN A 257 4.82 -5.93 -10.13
N ASN A 258 5.11 -4.63 -10.08
CA ASN A 258 6.24 -4.11 -9.30
C ASN A 258 6.07 -4.46 -7.80
N PHE A 259 4.87 -4.33 -7.24
CA PHE A 259 4.60 -4.70 -5.86
C PHE A 259 4.75 -6.22 -5.60
N GLU A 260 4.32 -7.09 -6.53
CA GLU A 260 4.55 -8.54 -6.38
C GLU A 260 6.05 -8.89 -6.44
N THR A 261 6.83 -8.12 -7.18
CA THR A 261 8.29 -8.33 -7.36
C THR A 261 9.12 -7.80 -6.19
N LEU A 262 8.54 -6.92 -5.34
CA LEU A 262 9.21 -6.44 -4.12
C LEU A 262 9.48 -7.57 -3.15
N LYS A 263 8.47 -8.39 -2.83
CA LYS A 263 8.56 -9.55 -1.93
C LYS A 263 7.94 -10.80 -2.56
N PRO A 264 8.56 -11.39 -3.60
CA PRO A 264 8.01 -12.55 -4.29
C PRO A 264 7.79 -13.76 -3.36
N GLU A 265 8.60 -13.91 -2.32
CA GLU A 265 8.42 -14.93 -1.28
C GLU A 265 7.06 -14.78 -0.58
N LYS A 266 6.61 -13.55 -0.29
CA LYS A 266 5.30 -13.29 0.33
C LYS A 266 4.18 -13.27 -0.71
N ALA A 267 4.34 -12.46 -1.75
CA ALA A 267 3.27 -12.12 -2.70
C ALA A 267 2.95 -13.25 -3.69
N ILE A 268 3.94 -14.10 -4.03
CA ILE A 268 3.83 -15.13 -5.06
C ILE A 268 3.97 -16.54 -4.47
N TRP A 269 4.90 -16.78 -3.55
CA TRP A 269 5.11 -18.13 -3.00
C TRP A 269 4.17 -18.41 -1.82
N GLU A 270 4.39 -17.74 -0.69
CA GLU A 270 3.67 -18.02 0.56
C GLU A 270 2.16 -17.83 0.43
N LYS A 271 1.70 -16.81 -0.30
CA LYS A 271 0.27 -16.61 -0.56
C LYS A 271 -0.42 -17.85 -1.13
N TYR A 272 0.16 -18.46 -2.16
CA TYR A 272 -0.41 -19.63 -2.84
C TYR A 272 -0.12 -20.92 -2.08
N ALA A 273 1.05 -21.02 -1.44
CA ALA A 273 1.36 -22.14 -0.56
C ALA A 273 0.41 -22.18 0.65
N ASN A 274 0.07 -21.04 1.24
CA ASN A 274 -0.92 -20.92 2.29
C ASN A 274 -2.30 -21.36 1.81
N LEU A 275 -2.72 -20.95 0.60
CA LEU A 275 -3.97 -21.45 0.01
C LEU A 275 -3.96 -22.97 -0.18
N LEU A 276 -2.87 -23.54 -0.69
CA LEU A 276 -2.77 -24.99 -0.90
C LEU A 276 -2.78 -25.76 0.44
N THR A 277 -2.04 -25.28 1.44
CA THR A 277 -1.90 -25.97 2.73
C THR A 277 -3.12 -25.83 3.62
N ASN A 278 -3.89 -24.74 3.45
CA ASN A 278 -5.09 -24.45 4.24
C ASN A 278 -6.34 -24.34 3.35
N VAL A 279 -6.42 -25.13 2.28
CA VAL A 279 -7.48 -24.98 1.25
C VAL A 279 -8.89 -25.07 1.80
N ASP A 280 -9.07 -25.82 2.89
CA ASP A 280 -10.35 -26.06 3.57
C ASP A 280 -10.88 -24.81 4.31
N THR A 281 -10.02 -23.81 4.59
CA THR A 281 -10.39 -22.60 5.36
C THR A 281 -9.97 -21.29 4.70
N GLU A 282 -8.93 -21.30 3.87
CA GLU A 282 -8.30 -20.11 3.31
C GLU A 282 -9.00 -19.61 2.02
N ARG A 283 -9.77 -20.47 1.36
CA ARG A 283 -10.40 -20.17 0.06
C ARG A 283 -11.14 -18.85 0.04
N ASP A 284 -12.06 -18.62 0.98
CA ASP A 284 -12.93 -17.44 0.95
C ASP A 284 -12.13 -16.16 1.20
N ARG A 285 -11.19 -16.18 2.16
CA ARG A 285 -10.29 -15.05 2.44
C ARG A 285 -9.41 -14.72 1.24
N PHE A 286 -8.88 -15.74 0.56
CA PHE A 286 -8.09 -15.58 -0.65
C PHE A 286 -8.91 -14.96 -1.78
N LEU A 287 -10.09 -15.53 -2.08
CA LEU A 287 -10.97 -15.04 -3.14
C LEU A 287 -11.46 -13.63 -2.87
N GLU A 288 -11.80 -13.30 -1.63
CA GLU A 288 -12.20 -11.96 -1.22
C GLU A 288 -11.10 -10.95 -1.56
N PHE A 289 -9.88 -11.15 -1.04
CA PHE A 289 -8.74 -10.26 -1.33
C PHE A 289 -8.43 -10.16 -2.84
N GLU A 290 -8.49 -11.29 -3.55
CA GLU A 290 -8.22 -11.35 -4.98
C GLU A 290 -9.23 -10.57 -5.83
N ARG A 291 -10.44 -10.27 -5.33
CA ARG A 291 -11.37 -9.38 -6.05
C ARG A 291 -10.79 -7.98 -6.21
N TRP A 292 -10.09 -7.48 -5.19
CA TRP A 292 -9.41 -6.19 -5.25
C TRP A 292 -8.06 -6.28 -5.97
N TRP A 293 -7.23 -7.28 -5.61
CA TRP A 293 -5.87 -7.42 -6.15
C TRP A 293 -5.81 -7.60 -7.68
N ASN A 294 -6.90 -8.07 -8.29
CA ASN A 294 -6.96 -8.34 -9.74
C ASN A 294 -7.70 -7.27 -10.54
N GLY A 295 -8.16 -6.20 -9.89
CA GLY A 295 -8.80 -5.06 -10.55
C GLY A 295 -7.77 -4.01 -10.96
N PHE A 296 -7.24 -4.10 -12.18
CA PHE A 296 -6.21 -3.19 -12.67
C PHE A 296 -6.78 -1.94 -13.37
N TYR A 297 -6.42 -0.77 -12.87
CA TYR A 297 -6.91 0.53 -13.34
C TYR A 297 -5.81 1.25 -14.11
N THR A 298 -6.19 2.09 -15.05
CA THR A 298 -5.24 2.81 -15.91
C THR A 298 -5.05 4.24 -15.43
N LEU A 299 -3.91 4.84 -15.75
CA LEU A 299 -3.64 6.27 -15.64
C LEU A 299 -3.52 6.87 -17.03
N SER A 300 -3.76 8.17 -17.20
CA SER A 300 -3.39 8.82 -18.45
C SER A 300 -1.86 8.89 -18.56
N GLY A 301 -1.34 9.00 -19.79
CA GLY A 301 0.08 9.20 -20.03
C GLY A 301 0.60 10.48 -19.37
N ALA A 302 -0.17 11.57 -19.39
CA ALA A 302 0.19 12.83 -18.74
C ALA A 302 0.31 12.67 -17.22
N GLU A 303 -0.69 12.06 -16.59
CA GLU A 303 -0.73 11.85 -15.13
C GLU A 303 0.44 11.00 -14.64
N ILE A 304 0.70 9.83 -15.24
CA ILE A 304 1.81 8.97 -14.79
C ILE A 304 3.17 9.64 -15.00
N MET A 305 3.31 10.46 -16.05
CA MET A 305 4.55 11.16 -16.33
C MET A 305 4.80 12.29 -15.33
N GLU A 306 3.78 13.06 -14.97
CA GLU A 306 3.88 14.09 -13.93
C GLU A 306 4.22 13.47 -12.57
N ILE A 307 3.57 12.35 -12.21
CA ILE A 307 3.85 11.61 -10.98
C ILE A 307 5.30 11.09 -10.98
N THR A 308 5.72 10.40 -12.03
CA THR A 308 7.04 9.74 -12.08
C THR A 308 8.17 10.76 -12.12
N ARG A 309 8.05 11.78 -12.99
CA ARG A 309 9.09 12.80 -13.16
C ARG A 309 9.25 13.67 -11.93
N ASN A 310 8.15 14.18 -11.38
CA ASN A 310 8.25 15.19 -10.33
C ASN A 310 8.33 14.59 -8.93
N LEU A 311 7.66 13.47 -8.65
CA LEU A 311 7.67 12.86 -7.32
C LEU A 311 8.81 11.84 -7.21
N PHE A 312 8.71 10.71 -7.91
CA PHE A 312 9.60 9.58 -7.65
C PHE A 312 11.04 9.76 -8.13
N ILE A 313 11.23 10.39 -9.30
CA ILE A 313 12.56 10.65 -9.86
C ILE A 313 13.10 12.00 -9.39
N GLY A 314 12.34 13.08 -9.50
CA GLY A 314 12.79 14.43 -9.20
C GLY A 314 12.59 14.89 -7.76
N ASN A 315 11.85 14.16 -6.93
CA ASN A 315 11.69 14.43 -5.50
C ASN A 315 11.24 15.88 -5.17
N LYS A 316 10.48 16.48 -6.08
CA LYS A 316 10.18 17.92 -6.08
C LYS A 316 9.21 18.37 -5.00
N LEU A 317 8.54 17.44 -4.34
CA LEU A 317 7.58 17.75 -3.28
C LEU A 317 8.28 18.24 -2.02
N GLU A 318 9.33 17.55 -1.58
CA GLU A 318 10.08 17.97 -0.38
C GLU A 318 11.03 19.14 -0.66
N SER A 319 11.52 19.29 -1.90
CA SER A 319 12.33 20.46 -2.31
C SER A 319 11.50 21.74 -2.50
N GLY A 320 10.16 21.64 -2.52
CA GLY A 320 9.27 22.78 -2.75
C GLY A 320 9.25 23.26 -4.21
N GLU A 321 9.48 22.35 -5.16
CA GLU A 321 9.55 22.62 -6.60
C GLU A 321 8.42 21.93 -7.39
N MET A 322 7.54 21.19 -6.71
CA MET A 322 6.45 20.44 -7.34
C MET A 322 5.36 21.39 -7.86
N PRO A 323 5.19 21.54 -9.19
CA PRO A 323 4.13 22.38 -9.73
C PRO A 323 2.75 21.76 -9.48
N ILE A 324 1.78 22.62 -9.17
CA ILE A 324 0.35 22.28 -9.12
C ILE A 324 -0.36 23.24 -10.09
N GLY A 325 -0.37 22.87 -11.37
CA GLY A 325 -0.81 23.75 -12.45
C GLY A 325 0.13 24.92 -12.75
N ASP A 326 -0.35 25.91 -13.51
CA ASP A 326 0.49 26.97 -14.09
C ASP A 326 0.94 28.06 -13.10
N HIS A 327 0.28 28.18 -11.94
CA HIS A 327 0.44 29.33 -11.04
C HIS A 327 0.82 28.94 -9.61
N CYS A 328 0.91 27.66 -9.32
CA CYS A 328 1.22 27.19 -7.98
C CYS A 328 2.37 26.20 -7.97
N VAL A 329 3.22 26.33 -6.96
CA VAL A 329 4.23 25.36 -6.60
C VAL A 329 3.96 24.95 -5.16
N ALA A 330 3.89 23.65 -4.91
CA ALA A 330 3.61 23.08 -3.61
C ALA A 330 4.68 23.52 -2.60
N ASP A 331 4.25 24.04 -1.47
CA ASP A 331 5.15 24.41 -0.37
C ASP A 331 4.61 23.81 0.94
N LEU A 332 5.29 22.76 1.40
CA LEU A 332 4.92 22.03 2.62
C LEU A 332 4.96 22.93 3.87
N ARG A 333 5.70 24.04 3.85
CA ARG A 333 5.76 25.00 4.97
C ARG A 333 4.51 25.87 5.06
N LYS A 334 3.70 25.94 4.00
CA LYS A 334 2.40 26.65 3.99
C LYS A 334 1.28 25.85 4.64
N ILE A 335 1.43 24.52 4.76
CA ILE A 335 0.45 23.69 5.44
C ILE A 335 0.41 24.10 6.92
N LYS A 336 -0.76 24.55 7.39
CA LYS A 336 -0.99 24.90 8.80
C LYS A 336 -1.86 23.88 9.52
N SER A 337 -2.64 23.11 8.77
CA SER A 337 -3.45 22.03 9.32
C SER A 337 -2.59 20.94 9.95
N PRO A 338 -3.03 20.29 11.04
CA PRO A 338 -2.30 19.18 11.62
C PRO A 338 -2.06 18.07 10.57
N MET A 339 -0.84 17.56 10.52
CA MET A 339 -0.47 16.40 9.72
C MET A 339 -0.24 15.21 10.63
N ILE A 340 -0.93 14.11 10.38
CA ILE A 340 -0.82 12.85 11.12
C ILE A 340 -0.18 11.82 10.17
N VAL A 341 0.97 11.27 10.53
CA VAL A 341 1.70 10.30 9.70
C VAL A 341 1.72 8.94 10.37
N PHE A 342 1.20 7.91 9.71
CA PHE A 342 1.30 6.52 10.15
C PHE A 342 2.24 5.74 9.22
N ALA A 343 3.39 5.31 9.77
CA ALA A 343 4.38 4.51 9.06
C ALA A 343 4.64 3.18 9.77
N SER A 344 5.25 2.21 9.09
CA SER A 344 5.65 0.95 9.71
C SER A 344 7.00 0.45 9.23
N TYR A 345 7.81 -0.11 10.13
CA TYR A 345 9.07 -0.79 9.79
C TYR A 345 8.84 -2.12 9.05
N GLY A 346 7.62 -2.68 9.10
CA GLY A 346 7.23 -3.83 8.26
C GLY A 346 6.95 -3.44 6.80
N ASP A 347 6.85 -2.14 6.51
CA ASP A 347 6.56 -1.59 5.20
C ASP A 347 7.85 -1.39 4.37
N ASN A 348 7.95 -2.12 3.26
CA ASN A 348 9.06 -2.01 2.29
C ASN A 348 8.72 -1.16 1.06
N ILE A 349 7.49 -0.63 1.01
CA ILE A 349 7.03 0.32 -0.02
C ILE A 349 7.23 1.74 0.49
N THR A 350 6.84 2.02 1.74
CA THR A 350 6.97 3.33 2.37
C THR A 350 7.39 3.18 3.84
N PRO A 351 8.65 2.79 4.09
CA PRO A 351 9.19 2.72 5.44
C PRO A 351 9.21 4.11 6.11
N PRO A 352 9.45 4.20 7.44
CA PRO A 352 9.48 5.48 8.16
C PRO A 352 10.42 6.52 7.54
N ALA A 353 11.55 6.12 6.96
CA ALA A 353 12.44 7.02 6.25
C ALA A 353 11.75 7.75 5.07
N GLN A 354 10.87 7.08 4.31
CA GLN A 354 10.14 7.71 3.20
C GLN A 354 8.90 8.49 3.66
N ALA A 355 8.28 8.06 4.75
CA ALA A 355 7.09 8.72 5.31
C ALA A 355 7.44 9.98 6.12
N LEU A 356 8.62 10.01 6.77
CA LEU A 356 9.03 11.06 7.72
C LEU A 356 10.27 11.85 7.29
N GLY A 357 11.05 11.37 6.31
CA GLY A 357 12.31 11.99 5.88
C GLY A 357 12.17 13.43 5.37
N TRP A 358 10.96 13.82 4.95
CA TRP A 358 10.70 15.13 4.39
C TRP A 358 10.67 16.19 5.48
N ILE A 359 10.42 15.78 6.73
CA ILE A 359 10.35 16.68 7.88
C ILE A 359 11.71 17.36 8.11
N PRO A 360 12.84 16.64 8.26
CA PRO A 360 14.15 17.27 8.35
C PRO A 360 14.63 17.93 7.05
N ALA A 361 14.11 17.53 5.89
CA ALA A 361 14.42 18.20 4.61
C ALA A 361 13.74 19.58 4.51
N VAL A 362 12.47 19.68 4.93
CA VAL A 362 11.66 20.91 4.85
C VAL A 362 11.92 21.87 6.01
N TYR A 363 12.22 21.33 7.21
CA TYR A 363 12.45 22.12 8.42
C TYR A 363 13.86 21.91 8.92
N LYS A 364 14.62 23.01 9.02
CA LYS A 364 16.02 22.97 9.48
C LYS A 364 16.15 22.37 10.88
N ASP A 365 15.22 22.71 11.76
CA ASP A 365 15.16 22.21 13.13
C ASP A 365 13.74 22.34 13.71
N THR A 366 13.59 21.97 14.99
CA THR A 366 12.29 22.02 15.67
C THR A 366 11.79 23.45 15.91
N ALA A 367 12.69 24.43 16.01
CA ALA A 367 12.30 25.83 16.14
C ALA A 367 11.79 26.37 14.80
N ASP A 368 12.39 25.97 13.68
CA ASP A 368 11.94 26.28 12.33
C ASP A 368 10.54 25.69 12.03
N LEU A 369 10.31 24.42 12.38
CA LEU A 369 8.98 23.79 12.28
C LEU A 369 7.93 24.56 13.08
N LYS A 370 8.28 24.97 14.30
CA LYS A 370 7.39 25.77 15.16
C LYS A 370 7.13 27.17 14.61
N ALA A 371 8.15 27.81 14.03
CA ALA A 371 8.03 29.12 13.38
C ALA A 371 7.15 29.05 12.13
N ALA A 372 7.14 27.91 11.44
CA ALA A 372 6.18 27.61 10.38
C ALA A 372 4.77 27.28 10.90
N GLU A 373 4.51 27.36 12.21
CA GLU A 373 3.20 27.05 12.84
C GLU A 373 2.67 25.64 12.55
N GLN A 374 3.54 24.73 12.14
CA GLN A 374 3.15 23.39 11.75
C GLN A 374 3.00 22.48 12.99
N ARG A 375 2.00 21.59 12.93
CA ARG A 375 1.71 20.54 13.92
C ARG A 375 1.82 19.19 13.23
N ILE A 376 2.88 18.43 13.52
CA ILE A 376 3.07 17.09 12.97
C ILE A 376 2.98 16.08 14.10
N VAL A 377 2.11 15.10 13.94
CA VAL A 377 2.00 13.93 14.80
C VAL A 377 2.37 12.72 13.96
N TYR A 378 3.24 11.85 14.45
CA TYR A 378 3.53 10.59 13.78
C TYR A 378 3.35 9.40 14.71
N MET A 379 3.09 8.24 14.12
CA MET A 379 3.11 6.94 14.80
C MET A 379 3.85 5.92 13.94
N THR A 380 4.50 4.98 14.62
CA THR A 380 5.23 3.87 13.97
C THR A 380 4.74 2.54 14.51
N ASN A 381 4.67 1.54 13.63
CA ASN A 381 4.42 0.14 13.97
C ASN A 381 5.63 -0.72 13.53
N ASP A 382 6.05 -1.68 14.33
CA ASP A 382 7.29 -2.44 14.07
C ASP A 382 7.13 -3.59 13.06
N HIS A 383 5.90 -4.03 12.77
CA HIS A 383 5.68 -5.33 12.12
C HIS A 383 4.72 -5.29 10.93
N VAL A 384 3.83 -4.32 10.88
CA VAL A 384 2.76 -4.29 9.89
C VAL A 384 3.31 -4.00 8.49
N GLY A 385 3.04 -4.89 7.53
CA GLY A 385 3.37 -4.63 6.13
C GLY A 385 2.49 -3.54 5.52
N HIS A 386 2.91 -2.97 4.38
CA HIS A 386 2.23 -1.85 3.70
C HIS A 386 0.70 -1.97 3.66
N LEU A 387 0.18 -3.06 3.09
CA LEU A 387 -1.26 -3.27 2.99
C LEU A 387 -1.95 -3.38 4.36
N GLY A 388 -1.26 -3.97 5.34
CA GLY A 388 -1.77 -4.14 6.69
C GLY A 388 -2.06 -2.81 7.38
N ILE A 389 -1.41 -1.71 6.98
CA ILE A 389 -1.68 -0.35 7.48
C ILE A 389 -3.14 0.04 7.21
N PHE A 390 -3.72 -0.41 6.10
CA PHE A 390 -5.07 0.00 5.66
C PHE A 390 -6.12 -1.12 5.84
N VAL A 391 -5.73 -2.38 5.65
CA VAL A 391 -6.69 -3.50 5.55
C VAL A 391 -6.71 -4.43 6.75
N SER A 392 -5.77 -4.28 7.69
CA SER A 392 -5.75 -5.14 8.88
C SER A 392 -6.84 -4.70 9.85
N ALA A 393 -7.72 -5.62 10.22
CA ALA A 393 -8.75 -5.35 11.22
C ALA A 393 -8.14 -4.95 12.57
N SER A 394 -6.99 -5.54 12.95
CA SER A 394 -6.30 -5.17 14.19
C SER A 394 -5.79 -3.73 14.16
N VAL A 395 -5.30 -3.27 13.00
CA VAL A 395 -4.79 -1.92 12.80
C VAL A 395 -5.93 -0.91 12.72
N ALA A 396 -7.03 -1.29 12.07
CA ALA A 396 -8.24 -0.47 12.05
C ALA A 396 -8.76 -0.23 13.48
N ARG A 397 -8.97 -1.30 14.25
CA ARG A 397 -9.59 -1.21 15.58
C ARG A 397 -8.73 -0.49 16.62
N LEU A 398 -7.41 -0.48 16.47
CA LEU A 398 -6.49 0.16 17.41
C LEU A 398 -5.95 1.50 16.87
N GLU A 399 -5.07 1.48 15.87
CA GLU A 399 -4.37 2.67 15.38
C GLU A 399 -5.32 3.69 14.73
N HIS A 400 -6.16 3.27 13.78
CA HIS A 400 -7.08 4.21 13.10
C HIS A 400 -8.15 4.77 14.04
N ARG A 401 -8.72 3.92 14.90
CA ARG A 401 -9.62 4.36 15.98
C ARG A 401 -8.94 5.41 16.88
N ALA A 402 -7.71 5.14 17.31
CA ALA A 402 -6.96 6.06 18.18
C ALA A 402 -6.67 7.41 17.51
N ILE A 403 -6.40 7.43 16.19
CA ILE A 403 -6.24 8.68 15.42
C ILE A 403 -7.55 9.48 15.45
N LEU A 404 -8.66 8.84 15.07
CA LEU A 404 -9.98 9.47 14.97
C LEU A 404 -10.46 10.02 16.33
N GLU A 405 -10.37 9.22 17.39
CA GLU A 405 -10.71 9.65 18.76
C GLU A 405 -9.83 10.81 19.26
N SER A 406 -8.62 10.96 18.70
CA SER A 406 -7.65 11.95 19.14
C SER A 406 -7.63 13.23 18.32
N LEU A 407 -8.40 13.34 17.23
CA LEU A 407 -8.40 14.52 16.34
C LEU A 407 -8.56 15.84 17.09
N GLY A 408 -9.55 15.94 17.98
CA GLY A 408 -9.79 17.16 18.77
C GLY A 408 -8.70 17.47 19.81
N LYS A 409 -7.87 16.49 20.18
CA LYS A 409 -6.65 16.71 21.01
C LYS A 409 -5.49 17.17 20.14
N ILE A 410 -5.31 16.54 18.98
CA ILE A 410 -4.25 16.86 18.00
C ILE A 410 -4.37 18.31 17.52
N GLU A 411 -5.58 18.77 17.21
CA GLU A 411 -5.82 20.16 16.79
C GLU A 411 -5.39 21.20 17.84
N LYS A 412 -5.51 20.85 19.13
CA LYS A 412 -5.16 21.71 20.27
C LYS A 412 -3.67 21.66 20.63
N LEU A 413 -2.89 20.78 20.01
CA LEU A 413 -1.45 20.77 20.20
C LEU A 413 -0.85 22.10 19.71
N LYS A 414 0.18 22.57 20.42
CA LYS A 414 1.00 23.68 19.93
C LYS A 414 1.77 23.22 18.70
N PRO A 415 2.22 24.13 17.82
CA PRO A 415 3.17 23.80 16.77
C PRO A 415 4.36 23.01 17.32
N GLY A 416 4.79 21.99 16.59
CA GLY A 416 5.79 21.02 17.05
C GLY A 416 5.67 19.66 16.35
N LEU A 417 6.70 18.84 16.56
CA LEU A 417 6.73 17.43 16.18
C LEU A 417 6.40 16.57 17.41
N TYR A 418 5.48 15.63 17.24
CA TYR A 418 5.01 14.76 18.32
C TYR A 418 4.96 13.31 17.84
N GLU A 419 5.36 12.39 18.71
CA GLU A 419 5.09 10.97 18.53
C GLU A 419 3.83 10.59 19.30
N MET A 420 2.87 9.99 18.61
CA MET A 420 1.69 9.40 19.22
C MET A 420 2.04 8.00 19.70
N LYS A 421 1.99 7.80 21.02
CA LYS A 421 2.13 6.47 21.65
C LYS A 421 0.77 5.99 22.13
N ILE A 422 0.44 4.75 21.79
CA ILE A 422 -0.78 4.06 22.21
C ILE A 422 -0.37 3.04 23.28
N ASP A 423 -0.64 3.35 24.54
CA ASP A 423 -0.48 2.40 25.65
C ASP A 423 -1.72 1.52 25.71
N ASN A 424 -1.62 0.29 25.20
CA ASN A 424 -2.67 -0.74 25.29
C ASN A 424 -2.23 -1.86 26.26
N PRO A 425 -2.46 -1.70 27.59
CA PRO A 425 -2.03 -2.68 28.59
C PRO A 425 -2.77 -4.02 28.50
N SER A 426 -3.93 -4.06 27.83
CA SER A 426 -4.70 -5.29 27.64
C SER A 426 -4.17 -6.17 26.50
N GLY A 427 -3.47 -5.56 25.53
CA GLY A 427 -3.10 -6.22 24.27
C GLY A 427 -4.27 -6.53 23.34
N ASP A 428 -5.50 -6.17 23.72
CA ASP A 428 -6.70 -6.37 22.91
C ASP A 428 -6.79 -5.28 21.83
N PRO A 429 -6.76 -5.63 20.53
CA PRO A 429 -6.88 -4.64 19.46
C PRO A 429 -8.27 -3.99 19.38
N ASP A 430 -9.31 -4.53 20.04
CA ASP A 430 -10.69 -4.01 19.97
C ASP A 430 -11.09 -3.13 21.17
N CYS A 431 -10.14 -2.72 22.00
CA CYS A 431 -10.40 -1.87 23.16
C CYS A 431 -10.78 -0.43 22.76
N HIS A 432 -11.56 0.25 23.62
CA HIS A 432 -11.96 1.66 23.44
C HIS A 432 -11.35 2.55 24.51
N ALA A 433 -11.20 3.86 24.28
CA ALA A 433 -10.86 4.74 25.39
C ALA A 433 -11.94 4.63 26.50
N PRO A 434 -11.54 4.44 27.78
CA PRO A 434 -10.22 4.67 28.36
C PRO A 434 -9.32 3.42 28.53
N GLU A 435 -9.67 2.27 27.96
CA GLU A 435 -8.94 0.99 28.08
C GLU A 435 -7.56 1.03 27.42
N TYR A 436 -7.39 1.82 26.36
CA TYR A 436 -6.09 2.28 25.87
C TYR A 436 -5.89 3.77 26.17
N LYS A 437 -4.63 4.19 26.32
CA LYS A 437 -4.26 5.59 26.54
C LYS A 437 -3.37 6.10 25.42
N VAL A 438 -3.81 7.18 24.78
CA VAL A 438 -3.01 7.93 23.82
C VAL A 438 -2.24 9.03 24.54
N ARG A 439 -0.93 9.10 24.30
CA ARG A 439 -0.06 10.20 24.73
C ARG A 439 0.72 10.76 23.54
N PHE A 440 0.93 12.07 23.56
CA PHE A 440 1.73 12.78 22.56
C PHE A 440 3.06 13.17 23.18
N GLU A 441 4.12 12.48 22.80
CA GLU A 441 5.48 12.76 23.25
C GLU A 441 6.14 13.78 22.33
N PRO A 442 6.57 14.96 22.82
CA PRO A 442 7.30 15.91 21.99
C PRO A 442 8.62 15.30 21.51
N ARG A 443 8.88 15.42 20.21
CA ARG A 443 10.12 14.99 19.56
C ARG A 443 10.83 16.19 18.95
N LYS A 444 12.10 15.99 18.59
CA LYS A 444 12.88 16.96 17.83
C LYS A 444 12.96 16.50 16.38
N VAL A 445 13.00 17.44 15.45
CA VAL A 445 13.27 17.16 14.04
C VAL A 445 14.59 16.39 13.87
N SER A 446 15.59 16.68 14.70
CA SER A 446 16.88 15.95 14.73
C SER A 446 16.79 14.50 15.22
N ASP A 447 15.65 14.07 15.76
CA ASP A 447 15.44 12.68 16.17
C ASP A 447 15.07 11.79 14.96
N LEU A 448 14.76 12.40 13.80
CA LEU A 448 14.50 11.71 12.53
C LEU A 448 15.80 11.65 11.73
N ASP A 449 16.10 10.48 11.14
CA ASP A 449 17.32 10.28 10.35
C ASP A 449 17.20 10.96 8.96
N PRO A 450 18.11 11.87 8.59
CA PRO A 450 18.09 12.56 7.30
C PRO A 450 18.67 11.72 6.13
N HIS A 451 18.73 10.39 6.21
CA HIS A 451 19.47 9.55 5.25
C HIS A 451 18.96 9.62 3.79
N VAL A 452 19.40 10.63 3.05
CA VAL A 452 19.23 10.79 1.60
C VAL A 452 20.58 11.12 0.97
N PRO A 453 21.15 10.26 0.10
CA PRO A 453 22.35 10.61 -0.66
C PRO A 453 21.96 11.48 -1.87
N GLU A 454 21.63 12.75 -1.60
CA GLU A 454 21.06 13.73 -2.57
C GLU A 454 21.80 13.76 -3.91
N LYS A 455 23.13 13.93 -3.91
CA LYS A 455 23.94 14.06 -5.14
C LYS A 455 23.82 12.88 -6.11
N THR A 456 23.69 11.67 -5.58
CA THR A 456 23.55 10.46 -6.39
C THR A 456 22.22 10.49 -7.13
N PHE A 457 21.15 10.90 -6.45
CA PHE A 457 19.81 10.98 -7.03
C PHE A 457 19.61 12.21 -7.93
N GLU A 458 20.28 13.34 -7.67
CA GLU A 458 20.34 14.46 -8.62
C GLU A 458 20.93 14.03 -9.99
N THR A 459 21.95 13.17 -9.96
CA THR A 459 22.52 12.60 -11.18
C THR A 459 21.51 11.70 -11.91
N VAL A 460 20.74 10.92 -11.17
CA VAL A 460 19.65 10.08 -11.71
C VAL A 460 18.58 10.92 -12.36
N GLU A 461 18.15 12.01 -11.70
CA GLU A 461 17.17 12.95 -12.27
C GLU A 461 17.67 13.50 -13.60
N ARG A 462 18.91 13.99 -13.65
CA ARG A 462 19.50 14.52 -14.89
C ARG A 462 19.57 13.47 -16.01
N VAL A 463 19.95 12.23 -15.70
CA VAL A 463 19.96 11.13 -16.68
C VAL A 463 18.54 10.82 -17.16
N SER A 464 17.57 10.82 -16.24
CA SER A 464 16.15 10.63 -16.56
C SER A 464 15.64 11.70 -17.52
N GLU A 465 15.95 12.97 -17.28
CA GLU A 465 15.55 14.08 -18.16
C GLU A 465 16.16 13.94 -19.56
N ILE A 466 17.43 13.55 -19.67
CA ILE A 466 18.08 13.32 -20.97
C ILE A 466 17.42 12.15 -21.71
N ASN A 467 17.19 11.02 -21.04
CA ASN A 467 16.59 9.84 -21.64
C ASN A 467 15.14 10.08 -22.06
N GLU A 468 14.36 10.77 -21.22
CA GLU A 468 12.99 11.16 -21.54
C GLU A 468 12.95 12.12 -22.73
N ALA A 469 13.81 13.15 -22.75
CA ALA A 469 13.86 14.09 -23.87
C ALA A 469 14.25 13.38 -25.18
N PHE A 470 15.20 12.45 -25.12
CA PHE A 470 15.58 11.63 -26.26
C PHE A 470 14.42 10.75 -26.74
N TYR A 471 13.75 10.04 -25.83
CA TYR A 471 12.61 9.20 -26.15
C TYR A 471 11.47 10.02 -26.77
N ALA A 472 11.04 11.09 -26.09
CA ALA A 472 9.95 11.95 -26.50
C ALA A 472 10.19 12.58 -27.88
N THR A 473 11.44 12.97 -28.17
CA THR A 473 11.78 13.65 -29.44
C THR A 473 11.96 12.67 -30.59
N PHE A 474 12.66 11.56 -30.37
CA PHE A 474 13.16 10.72 -31.47
C PHE A 474 12.44 9.38 -31.61
N VAL A 475 11.81 8.86 -30.55
CA VAL A 475 11.24 7.49 -30.53
C VAL A 475 9.72 7.53 -30.40
N SER A 476 9.19 8.32 -29.48
CA SER A 476 7.75 8.47 -29.20
C SER A 476 6.91 8.72 -30.47
N PRO A 477 7.29 9.62 -31.41
CA PRO A 477 6.49 9.85 -32.61
C PRO A 477 6.30 8.58 -33.46
N TRP A 478 7.30 7.71 -33.54
CA TRP A 478 7.22 6.45 -34.28
C TRP A 478 6.40 5.41 -33.53
N VAL A 479 6.55 5.33 -32.21
CA VAL A 479 5.73 4.42 -31.38
C VAL A 479 4.27 4.81 -31.50
N ARG A 480 3.91 6.08 -31.31
CA ARG A 480 2.54 6.59 -31.46
C ARG A 480 1.97 6.35 -32.86
N LEU A 481 2.80 6.48 -33.90
CA LEU A 481 2.38 6.19 -35.28
C LEU A 481 2.04 4.71 -35.51
N MET A 482 2.71 3.79 -34.79
CA MET A 482 2.48 2.35 -34.90
C MET A 482 1.43 1.82 -33.90
N THR A 483 1.18 2.54 -32.80
CA THR A 483 0.16 2.19 -31.82
C THR A 483 -1.24 2.43 -32.40
N THR A 484 -2.13 1.48 -32.15
CA THR A 484 -3.56 1.58 -32.44
C THR A 484 -4.36 1.21 -31.20
N PRO A 485 -5.65 1.63 -31.10
CA PRO A 485 -6.51 1.19 -30.00
C PRO A 485 -6.58 -0.34 -29.87
N ALA A 486 -6.56 -1.06 -30.99
CA ALA A 486 -6.59 -2.52 -31.00
C ALA A 486 -5.28 -3.15 -30.48
N SER A 487 -4.12 -2.60 -30.83
CA SER A 487 -2.84 -3.10 -30.30
C SER A 487 -2.68 -2.78 -28.82
N ALA A 488 -3.14 -1.62 -28.36
CA ALA A 488 -3.13 -1.25 -26.95
C ALA A 488 -4.00 -2.19 -26.11
N GLU A 489 -5.23 -2.49 -26.56
CA GLU A 489 -6.08 -3.48 -25.89
C GLU A 489 -5.46 -4.88 -25.93
N MET A 490 -4.83 -5.28 -27.03
CA MET A 490 -4.13 -6.56 -27.10
C MET A 490 -2.99 -6.63 -26.06
N LEU A 491 -2.18 -5.58 -25.92
CA LEU A 491 -1.11 -5.52 -24.91
C LEU A 491 -1.66 -5.58 -23.49
N LYS A 492 -2.75 -4.85 -23.19
CA LYS A 492 -3.44 -4.91 -21.90
C LYS A 492 -3.83 -6.34 -21.54
N TRP A 493 -4.47 -7.07 -22.46
CA TRP A 493 -4.90 -8.46 -22.21
C TRP A 493 -3.75 -9.47 -22.21
N MET A 494 -2.65 -9.20 -22.92
CA MET A 494 -1.45 -10.05 -22.93
C MET A 494 -0.55 -9.82 -21.70
N HIS A 495 -0.77 -8.76 -20.93
CA HIS A 495 0.03 -8.45 -19.76
C HIS A 495 0.13 -9.66 -18.79
N PRO A 496 1.34 -10.00 -18.27
CA PRO A 496 1.56 -11.18 -17.42
C PRO A 496 0.61 -11.27 -16.21
N MET A 497 0.29 -10.12 -15.60
CA MET A 497 -0.66 -10.07 -14.49
C MET A 497 -2.06 -10.57 -14.87
N ARG A 498 -2.53 -10.31 -16.11
CA ARG A 498 -3.85 -10.82 -16.55
C ARG A 498 -3.75 -12.26 -17.05
N THR A 499 -2.79 -12.55 -17.92
CA THR A 499 -2.68 -13.89 -18.56
C THR A 499 -2.42 -15.01 -17.57
N SER A 500 -1.57 -14.79 -16.56
CA SER A 500 -1.29 -15.77 -15.48
C SER A 500 -2.53 -16.13 -14.64
N ARG A 501 -3.55 -15.27 -14.64
CA ARG A 501 -4.81 -15.48 -13.91
C ARG A 501 -5.89 -16.05 -14.81
N LEU A 502 -6.06 -15.46 -15.99
CA LEU A 502 -7.08 -15.85 -16.97
C LEU A 502 -6.87 -17.27 -17.53
N VAL A 503 -5.64 -17.79 -17.52
CA VAL A 503 -5.34 -19.17 -17.94
C VAL A 503 -6.12 -20.23 -17.11
N PHE A 504 -6.58 -19.88 -15.91
CA PHE A 504 -7.38 -20.76 -15.06
C PHE A 504 -8.89 -20.65 -15.32
N SER A 505 -9.38 -19.70 -16.11
CA SER A 505 -10.81 -19.61 -16.42
C SER A 505 -11.23 -20.71 -17.40
N GLU A 506 -12.44 -21.25 -17.24
CA GLU A 506 -13.04 -22.22 -18.18
C GLU A 506 -13.18 -21.67 -19.60
N ARG A 507 -13.18 -20.34 -19.76
CA ARG A 507 -13.27 -19.69 -21.07
C ARG A 507 -11.99 -19.87 -21.89
N PHE A 508 -10.83 -19.88 -21.24
CA PHE A 508 -9.53 -20.00 -21.88
C PHE A 508 -8.93 -21.40 -21.74
N ASN A 509 -9.29 -22.13 -20.68
CA ASN A 509 -8.87 -23.50 -20.43
C ASN A 509 -10.08 -24.40 -20.13
N PRO A 510 -10.66 -25.07 -21.15
CA PRO A 510 -11.85 -25.91 -20.99
C PRO A 510 -11.69 -27.07 -20.01
N TRP A 511 -10.46 -27.53 -19.73
CA TRP A 511 -10.19 -28.58 -18.75
C TRP A 511 -10.56 -28.18 -17.32
N MET A 512 -10.64 -26.88 -17.04
CA MET A 512 -11.04 -26.38 -15.72
C MET A 512 -12.49 -26.73 -15.36
N ARG A 513 -13.32 -27.10 -16.34
CA ARG A 513 -14.66 -27.68 -16.09
C ARG A 513 -14.58 -29.02 -15.37
N LEU A 514 -13.60 -29.86 -15.74
CA LEU A 514 -13.37 -31.13 -15.09
C LEU A 514 -12.84 -30.91 -13.66
N VAL A 515 -11.97 -29.91 -13.49
CA VAL A 515 -11.49 -29.50 -12.16
C VAL A 515 -12.67 -29.10 -11.27
N ARG A 516 -13.57 -28.23 -11.73
CA ARG A 516 -14.78 -27.84 -10.98
C ARG A 516 -15.63 -29.04 -10.58
N GLN A 517 -15.98 -29.90 -11.53
CA GLN A 517 -16.79 -31.09 -11.25
C GLN A 517 -16.12 -32.03 -10.24
N THR A 518 -14.79 -32.15 -10.29
CA THR A 518 -14.03 -32.97 -9.36
C THR A 518 -13.91 -32.30 -7.99
N ALA A 519 -13.74 -30.99 -7.95
CA ALA A 519 -13.71 -30.18 -6.73
C ALA A 519 -15.04 -30.26 -5.98
N ASP A 520 -16.18 -30.15 -6.68
CA ASP A 520 -17.52 -30.31 -6.10
C ASP A 520 -17.68 -31.69 -5.43
N ALA A 521 -17.19 -32.75 -6.08
CA ALA A 521 -17.24 -34.11 -5.54
C ALA A 521 -16.32 -34.28 -4.32
N ILE A 522 -15.09 -33.77 -4.39
CA ILE A 522 -14.11 -33.82 -3.29
C ILE A 522 -14.63 -33.03 -2.09
N ALA A 523 -15.11 -31.80 -2.28
CA ALA A 523 -15.61 -30.96 -1.20
C ALA A 523 -16.74 -31.61 -0.38
N ALA A 524 -17.53 -32.49 -1.02
CA ALA A 524 -18.59 -33.23 -0.35
C ALA A 524 -18.11 -34.45 0.47
N THR A 525 -16.95 -35.03 0.17
CA THR A 525 -16.49 -36.30 0.75
C THR A 525 -15.10 -36.25 1.36
N ARG A 526 -14.43 -35.10 1.33
CA ARG A 526 -13.04 -34.94 1.77
C ARG A 526 -12.90 -35.17 3.27
N GLU A 527 -11.90 -35.99 3.61
CA GLU A 527 -11.43 -36.23 4.98
C GLU A 527 -9.96 -35.79 5.05
N PRO A 528 -9.69 -34.56 5.56
CA PRO A 528 -8.33 -34.03 5.62
C PRO A 528 -7.40 -34.90 6.46
N LEU A 529 -6.14 -35.00 6.04
CA LEU A 529 -5.11 -35.65 6.84
C LEU A 529 -4.80 -34.80 8.08
N GLY A 530 -4.48 -35.45 9.21
CA GLY A 530 -4.19 -34.75 10.46
C GLY A 530 -2.98 -33.81 10.33
N SER A 531 -3.04 -32.64 10.99
CA SER A 531 -1.97 -31.64 10.96
C SER A 531 -0.62 -32.14 11.49
N ASP A 532 -0.66 -33.17 12.31
CA ASP A 532 0.49 -33.78 12.99
C ASP A 532 1.08 -34.95 12.17
N ASP A 533 0.55 -35.22 10.97
CA ASP A 533 1.09 -36.25 10.09
C ASP A 533 2.53 -35.91 9.66
N PRO A 534 3.47 -36.88 9.73
CA PRO A 534 4.88 -36.64 9.38
C PRO A 534 5.12 -36.11 7.96
N MET A 535 4.28 -36.48 6.99
CA MET A 535 4.41 -36.02 5.60
C MET A 535 3.92 -34.60 5.44
N ILE A 536 2.86 -34.20 6.15
CA ILE A 536 2.43 -32.79 6.22
C ILE A 536 3.51 -31.93 6.88
N GLY A 537 4.16 -32.43 7.93
CA GLY A 537 5.31 -31.75 8.55
C GLY A 537 6.48 -31.54 7.58
N ARG A 538 6.81 -32.56 6.77
CA ARG A 538 7.85 -32.46 5.72
C ARG A 538 7.46 -31.50 4.60
N GLU A 539 6.19 -31.52 4.17
CA GLU A 539 5.66 -30.59 3.18
C GLU A 539 5.81 -29.13 3.64
N ARG A 540 5.37 -28.83 4.87
CA ARG A 540 5.50 -27.49 5.46
C ARG A 540 6.95 -27.03 5.55
N ALA A 541 7.86 -27.92 5.97
CA ALA A 541 9.29 -27.63 6.01
C ALA A 541 9.87 -27.37 4.61
N ALA A 542 9.45 -28.12 3.59
CA ALA A 542 9.87 -27.90 2.21
C ALA A 542 9.34 -26.57 1.65
N ILE A 543 8.07 -26.24 1.92
CA ILE A 543 7.45 -24.97 1.54
C ILE A 543 8.20 -23.80 2.17
N ALA A 544 8.49 -23.88 3.48
CA ALA A 544 9.27 -22.86 4.18
C ALA A 544 10.67 -22.71 3.59
N ALA A 545 11.38 -23.81 3.34
CA ALA A 545 12.73 -23.78 2.77
C ALA A 545 12.78 -23.15 1.37
N ILE A 546 11.74 -23.35 0.54
CA ILE A 546 11.61 -22.67 -0.76
C ILE A 546 11.35 -21.17 -0.55
N GLY A 547 10.48 -20.80 0.39
CA GLY A 547 10.25 -19.40 0.77
C GLY A 547 11.55 -18.70 1.17
N ASP A 548 12.33 -19.31 2.07
CA ASP A 548 13.62 -18.80 2.52
C ASP A 548 14.64 -18.71 1.36
N ALA A 549 14.59 -19.63 0.40
CA ALA A 549 15.46 -19.59 -0.78
C ALA A 549 15.12 -18.43 -1.72
N ILE A 550 13.82 -18.16 -1.94
CA ILE A 550 13.35 -17.02 -2.70
C ILE A 550 13.72 -15.72 -1.98
N GLU A 551 13.54 -15.66 -0.65
CA GLU A 551 13.94 -14.51 0.16
C GLU A 551 15.44 -14.22 0.06
N ARG A 552 16.30 -15.24 0.19
CA ARG A 552 17.75 -15.08 0.00
C ARG A 552 18.09 -14.57 -1.40
N ALA A 553 17.42 -15.07 -2.45
CA ALA A 553 17.62 -14.60 -3.81
C ALA A 553 17.18 -13.14 -3.98
N ARG A 554 16.06 -12.74 -3.36
CA ARG A 554 15.60 -11.35 -3.32
C ARG A 554 16.62 -10.44 -2.64
N ILE A 555 17.09 -10.80 -1.45
CA ILE A 555 18.09 -10.02 -0.70
C ILE A 555 19.37 -9.84 -1.54
N ALA A 556 19.84 -10.92 -2.18
CA ALA A 556 21.01 -10.86 -3.07
C ALA A 556 20.78 -9.97 -4.30
N ARG A 557 19.58 -10.01 -4.90
CA ARG A 557 19.16 -9.11 -5.98
C ARG A 557 19.19 -7.66 -5.52
N ASP A 558 18.53 -7.35 -4.41
CA ASP A 558 18.39 -5.98 -3.89
C ASP A 558 19.77 -5.38 -3.56
N ALA A 559 20.64 -6.15 -2.90
CA ALA A 559 22.02 -5.74 -2.63
C ALA A 559 22.84 -5.54 -3.92
N SER A 560 22.59 -6.34 -4.97
CA SER A 560 23.26 -6.18 -6.26
C SER A 560 22.78 -4.93 -7.00
N SER A 561 21.49 -4.61 -6.92
CA SER A 561 20.91 -3.38 -7.44
C SER A 561 21.49 -2.15 -6.75
N GLU A 562 21.60 -2.15 -5.42
CA GLU A 562 22.22 -1.05 -4.65
C GLU A 562 23.71 -0.86 -5.04
N ARG A 563 24.48 -1.95 -5.16
CA ARG A 563 25.88 -1.86 -5.62
C ARG A 563 25.99 -1.33 -7.06
N ALA A 564 25.13 -1.80 -7.97
CA ALA A 564 25.11 -1.33 -9.34
C ALA A 564 24.75 0.16 -9.40
N PHE A 565 23.76 0.58 -8.61
CA PHE A 565 23.35 1.98 -8.50
C PHE A 565 24.49 2.86 -8.00
N ARG A 566 25.16 2.47 -6.91
CA ARG A 566 26.35 3.17 -6.40
C ARG A 566 27.49 3.22 -7.42
N THR A 567 27.72 2.14 -8.16
CA THR A 567 28.77 2.11 -9.20
C THR A 567 28.45 3.06 -10.36
N LEU A 568 27.18 3.15 -10.77
CA LEU A 568 26.75 3.98 -11.89
C LEU A 568 26.65 5.47 -11.54
N TYR A 569 26.20 5.78 -10.32
CA TYR A 569 25.82 7.15 -9.93
C TYR A 569 26.60 7.70 -8.73
N GLY A 570 27.32 6.88 -7.96
CA GLY A 570 27.88 7.25 -6.65
C GLY A 570 29.12 8.13 -6.67
N GLY A 571 29.77 8.35 -7.82
CA GLY A 571 31.01 9.13 -7.93
C GLY A 571 32.20 8.52 -7.16
N ASP A 572 33.43 8.76 -7.62
CA ASP A 572 34.67 8.25 -7.00
C ASP A 572 34.95 8.88 -5.62
N THR A 573 34.24 8.47 -4.55
CA THR A 573 34.65 8.78 -3.16
C THR A 573 34.29 7.68 -2.15
N SER A 574 34.40 6.41 -2.50
CA SER A 574 34.50 5.36 -1.47
C SER A 574 35.78 4.56 -1.71
N ASP A 575 36.82 4.92 -0.97
CA ASP A 575 37.98 4.08 -0.77
C ASP A 575 37.48 2.73 -0.20
N PRO A 576 37.59 1.61 -0.93
CA PRO A 576 36.98 0.33 -0.54
C PRO A 576 37.49 -0.22 0.80
N GLU A 577 38.55 0.36 1.36
CA GLU A 577 39.20 -0.11 2.58
C GLU A 577 38.66 0.52 3.89
N ASN A 578 37.71 1.46 3.84
CA ASN A 578 37.27 2.17 5.06
C ASN A 578 35.76 2.22 5.32
N ASP A 579 34.96 1.42 4.62
CA ASP A 579 33.52 1.32 4.88
C ASP A 579 33.25 0.24 5.95
N ALA A 580 33.07 0.66 7.20
CA ALA A 580 32.94 -0.21 8.37
C ALA A 580 31.60 -0.95 8.47
N HIS A 581 30.75 -0.90 7.44
CA HIS A 581 29.42 -1.53 7.43
C HIS A 581 29.16 -2.31 6.14
N LEU A 582 30.01 -3.30 5.86
CA LEU A 582 29.65 -4.43 5.01
C LEU A 582 29.13 -5.58 5.89
N PRO A 583 27.80 -5.81 6.00
CA PRO A 583 27.31 -7.12 6.40
C PRO A 583 27.44 -8.10 5.22
N VAL A 584 28.01 -9.26 5.52
CA VAL A 584 28.10 -10.45 4.64
C VAL A 584 26.73 -11.03 4.37
#